data_AF-A0A1W1BEI2-F1
#
_entry.id   AF-A0A1W1BEI2-F1
#
_cell.length_a   1.000
_cell.length_b   1.000
_cell.length_c   1.000
_cell.angle_alpha   90.00
_cell.angle_beta   90.00
_cell.angle_gamma   90.00
#
_symmetry.space_group_name_H-M   'P 1'
#
loop_
_entity.id
_entity.type
_entity.pdbx_description
1 polymer ?
#
loop_
_entity_poly.entity_id
_entity_poly.type
_entity_poly.pdbx_seq_one_letter_code
_entity_poly.pdbx_strand_id
1 'polypeptide(L)'
;MSRKQIEAFIPKAFEAIEKKKIAKNGEIPKQFNGYIASFGASIRQAGLLATVLFYANENSGAEEDRKKVVQAIEHIIGKSIVVDNSVDKKIRTEVEDAATALKLAVRTYKLT
;
A
#
# COMPACT_ATOMS: atom_id res chain seq x y z
N MET A 1 -6.57 13.71 -5.01
CA MET A 1 -5.67 12.86 -5.81
C MET A 1 -5.07 13.68 -6.92
N SER A 2 -3.75 13.59 -7.11
CA SER A 2 -3.03 14.30 -8.17
C SER A 2 -2.59 13.33 -9.26
N ARG A 3 -3.10 13.50 -10.48
CA ARG A 3 -2.76 12.61 -11.61
C ARG A 3 -1.25 12.57 -11.88
N LYS A 4 -0.59 13.74 -11.87
CA LYS A 4 0.86 13.87 -12.05
C LYS A 4 1.65 13.14 -10.96
N GLN A 5 1.17 13.18 -9.72
CA GLN A 5 1.83 12.50 -8.60
C GLN A 5 1.67 10.98 -8.69
N ILE A 6 0.47 10.51 -9.03
CA ILE A 6 0.21 9.08 -9.24
C ILE A 6 1.12 8.53 -10.35
N GLU A 7 1.23 9.24 -11.48
CA GLU A 7 2.11 8.85 -12.59
C GLU A 7 3.59 8.77 -12.15
N ALA A 8 4.05 9.72 -11.35
CA ALA A 8 5.42 9.71 -10.79
C ALA A 8 5.66 8.56 -9.77
N PHE A 9 4.60 8.04 -9.15
CA PHE A 9 4.66 6.93 -8.20
C PHE A 9 4.61 5.55 -8.84
N ILE A 10 4.15 5.43 -10.09
CA ILE A 10 4.05 4.12 -10.78
C ILE A 10 5.40 3.38 -10.82
N PRO A 11 6.53 4.00 -11.23
CA PRO A 11 7.82 3.29 -11.25
C PRO A 11 8.25 2.80 -9.86
N LYS A 12 8.04 3.62 -8.83
CA LYS A 12 8.34 3.27 -7.44
C LYS A 12 7.42 2.17 -6.92
N ALA A 13 6.19 2.08 -7.43
CA ALA A 13 5.26 1.02 -7.06
C ALA A 13 5.73 -0.34 -7.57
N PHE A 14 6.25 -0.42 -8.80
CA PHE A 14 6.89 -1.64 -9.31
C PHE A 14 8.10 -2.03 -8.45
N GLU A 15 8.97 -1.06 -8.14
CA GLU A 15 10.12 -1.29 -7.26
C GLU A 15 9.70 -1.80 -5.86
N ALA A 16 8.63 -1.22 -5.30
CA ALA A 16 8.08 -1.62 -4.01
C ALA A 16 7.54 -3.06 -4.04
N ILE A 17 6.83 -3.46 -5.11
CA ILE A 17 6.27 -4.81 -5.27
C ILE A 17 7.38 -5.86 -5.20
N GLU A 18 8.48 -5.62 -5.92
CA GLU A 18 9.64 -6.53 -5.93
C GLU A 18 10.38 -6.51 -4.59
N LYS A 19 10.75 -5.32 -4.09
CA LYS A 19 11.53 -5.19 -2.85
C LYS A 19 10.82 -5.72 -1.61
N LYS A 20 9.48 -5.60 -1.56
CA LYS A 20 8.67 -6.09 -0.44
C LYS A 20 8.17 -7.52 -0.63
N LYS A 21 8.62 -8.20 -1.70
CA LYS A 21 8.24 -9.60 -2.01
C LYS A 21 6.71 -9.76 -2.02
N ILE A 22 6.02 -8.80 -2.65
CA ILE A 22 4.58 -8.87 -2.95
C ILE A 22 4.39 -9.77 -4.17
N ALA A 23 5.23 -9.61 -5.19
CA ALA A 23 5.36 -10.58 -6.27
C ALA A 23 6.22 -11.77 -5.81
N LYS A 24 5.80 -12.96 -6.21
CA LYS A 24 6.52 -14.24 -6.07
C LYS A 24 6.61 -14.84 -7.47
N ASN A 25 7.83 -14.99 -8.00
CA ASN A 25 8.08 -15.53 -9.35
C ASN A 25 7.33 -14.80 -10.48
N GLY A 26 7.17 -13.48 -10.37
CA GLY A 26 6.44 -12.68 -11.36
C GLY A 26 4.91 -12.77 -11.27
N GLU A 27 4.38 -13.45 -10.25
CA GLU A 27 2.95 -13.53 -9.97
C GLU A 27 2.63 -12.90 -8.61
N ILE A 28 1.44 -12.34 -8.45
CA ILE A 28 1.00 -11.73 -7.18
C ILE A 28 -0.13 -12.56 -6.59
N PRO A 29 -0.03 -13.01 -5.33
CA PRO A 29 -1.14 -13.66 -4.65
C PRO A 29 -2.41 -12.80 -4.67
N LYS A 30 -3.55 -13.37 -5.06
CA LYS A 30 -4.85 -12.67 -5.20
C LYS A 30 -5.24 -11.83 -3.96
N GLN A 31 -4.80 -12.24 -2.78
CA GLN A 31 -5.02 -11.57 -1.50
C GLN A 31 -4.51 -10.13 -1.52
N PHE A 32 -3.34 -9.86 -2.13
CA PHE A 32 -2.78 -8.52 -2.20
C PHE A 32 -3.65 -7.56 -3.01
N ASN A 33 -4.30 -8.03 -4.08
CA ASN A 33 -5.25 -7.22 -4.83
C ASN A 33 -6.44 -6.80 -3.95
N GLY A 34 -6.95 -7.73 -3.13
CA GLY A 34 -8.00 -7.44 -2.13
C GLY A 34 -7.53 -6.45 -1.06
N TYR A 35 -6.33 -6.66 -0.50
CA TYR A 35 -5.74 -5.80 0.53
C TYR A 35 -5.54 -4.36 0.01
N ILE A 36 -4.93 -4.19 -1.16
CA ILE A 36 -4.69 -2.87 -1.74
C ILE A 36 -6.00 -2.17 -2.12
N ALA A 37 -6.97 -2.91 -2.67
CA ALA A 37 -8.29 -2.34 -2.96
C ALA A 37 -9.02 -1.87 -1.70
N SER A 38 -8.90 -2.62 -0.61
CA SER A 38 -9.55 -2.32 0.67
C SER A 38 -8.85 -1.20 1.42
N PHE A 39 -7.52 -1.08 1.31
CA PHE A 39 -6.72 -0.08 2.02
C PHE A 39 -7.22 1.36 1.80
N GLY A 40 -7.45 1.76 0.54
CA GLY A 40 -7.98 3.09 0.22
C GLY A 40 -9.44 3.31 0.66
N ALA A 41 -10.22 2.25 0.83
CA ALA A 41 -11.56 2.33 1.40
C ALA A 41 -11.50 2.44 2.94
N SER A 42 -10.58 1.73 3.58
CA SER A 42 -10.35 1.79 5.03
C SER A 42 -9.88 3.17 5.47
N ILE A 43 -8.97 3.83 4.72
CA ILE A 43 -8.54 5.21 5.03
C ILE A 43 -9.74 6.17 5.06
N ARG A 44 -10.68 6.02 4.12
CA ARG A 44 -11.87 6.88 4.04
C ARG A 44 -12.85 6.63 5.18
N GLN A 45 -12.98 5.39 5.64
CA GLN A 45 -13.96 5.00 6.67
C GLN A 45 -13.42 5.15 8.10
N ALA A 46 -12.22 4.65 8.36
CA ALA A 46 -11.63 4.55 9.70
C ALA A 46 -10.50 5.56 9.94
N GLY A 47 -10.05 6.27 8.90
CA GLY A 47 -8.90 7.17 8.97
C GLY A 47 -7.57 6.45 8.75
N LEU A 48 -6.52 7.25 8.51
CA LEU A 48 -5.20 6.74 8.14
C LEU A 48 -4.52 5.95 9.26
N LEU A 49 -4.47 6.49 10.48
CA LEU A 49 -3.79 5.84 11.62
C LEU A 49 -4.39 4.46 11.92
N ALA A 50 -5.72 4.39 12.09
CA ALA A 50 -6.41 3.13 12.38
C ALA A 50 -6.19 2.10 11.26
N THR A 51 -6.21 2.55 10.00
CA THR A 51 -5.95 1.66 8.85
C THR A 51 -4.53 1.11 8.88
N VAL A 52 -3.53 1.94 9.11
CA VAL A 52 -2.13 1.49 9.15
C VAL A 52 -1.90 0.52 10.31
N LEU A 53 -2.41 0.82 11.50
CA LEU A 53 -2.32 -0.07 12.66
C LEU A 53 -3.01 -1.41 12.40
N PHE A 54 -4.16 -1.41 11.73
CA PHE A 54 -4.85 -2.64 11.35
C PHE A 54 -4.04 -3.50 10.37
N TYR A 55 -3.40 -2.88 9.37
CA TYR A 55 -2.57 -3.61 8.40
C TYR A 55 -1.21 -4.02 8.96
N ALA A 56 -0.68 -3.30 9.95
CA ALA A 56 0.57 -3.61 10.63
C ALA A 56 0.42 -4.70 11.71
N ASN A 57 -0.81 -5.10 12.07
CA ASN A 57 -1.06 -6.09 13.09
C ASN A 57 -0.76 -7.52 12.58
N GLU A 58 0.27 -8.12 13.16
CA GLU A 58 0.79 -9.46 12.81
C GLU A 58 -0.16 -10.59 13.24
N ASN A 59 -1.11 -10.34 14.15
CA ASN A 59 -2.07 -11.33 14.66
C ASN A 59 -3.36 -11.46 13.82
N SER A 60 -3.38 -10.97 12.58
CA SER A 60 -4.62 -10.86 11.79
C SER A 60 -5.09 -12.15 11.11
N GLY A 61 -4.41 -13.29 11.35
CA GLY A 61 -4.73 -14.59 10.74
C GLY A 61 -4.70 -14.57 9.20
N ALA A 62 -4.06 -13.57 8.61
CA ALA A 62 -4.03 -13.35 7.17
C ALA A 62 -3.12 -14.39 6.50
N GLU A 63 -3.59 -14.96 5.38
CA GLU A 63 -2.78 -15.88 4.57
C GLU A 63 -1.52 -15.21 3.99
N GLU A 64 -1.58 -13.91 3.71
CA GLU A 64 -0.44 -13.12 3.26
C GLU A 64 -0.26 -11.88 4.14
N ASP A 65 1.01 -11.49 4.33
CA ASP A 65 1.38 -10.40 5.23
C ASP A 65 0.90 -9.03 4.71
N ARG A 66 -0.20 -8.52 5.28
CA ARG A 66 -0.81 -7.22 4.96
C ARG A 66 0.12 -6.05 5.25
N LYS A 67 1.09 -6.21 6.16
CA LYS A 67 2.10 -5.19 6.51
C LYS A 67 2.91 -4.78 5.28
N LYS A 68 3.11 -5.69 4.33
CA LYS A 68 3.79 -5.40 3.06
C LYS A 68 3.10 -4.30 2.26
N VAL A 69 1.77 -4.15 2.36
CA VAL A 69 1.04 -3.06 1.70
C VAL A 69 1.47 -1.71 2.28
N VAL A 70 1.54 -1.61 3.61
CA VAL A 70 2.00 -0.39 4.30
C VAL A 70 3.46 -0.09 3.94
N GLN A 71 4.33 -1.11 4.02
CA GLN A 71 5.75 -0.96 3.69
C GLN A 71 5.99 -0.57 2.22
N ALA A 72 5.15 -1.05 1.30
CA ALA A 72 5.23 -0.68 -0.10
C ALA A 72 4.83 0.78 -0.30
N ILE A 73 3.78 1.25 0.38
CA ILE A 73 3.36 2.65 0.33
C ILE A 73 4.46 3.56 0.92
N GLU A 74 5.03 3.19 2.07
CA GLU A 74 6.15 3.92 2.66
C GLU A 74 7.35 4.01 1.72
N HIS A 75 7.62 2.94 0.97
CA HIS A 75 8.67 2.93 -0.05
C HIS A 75 8.36 3.91 -1.21
N ILE A 76 7.11 3.95 -1.67
CA ILE A 76 6.68 4.84 -2.77
C ILE A 76 6.80 6.31 -2.35
N ILE A 77 6.33 6.67 -1.16
CA ILE A 77 6.36 8.05 -0.66
C ILE A 77 7.72 8.46 -0.08
N GLY A 78 8.59 7.48 0.22
CA GLY A 78 9.95 7.71 0.74
C GLY A 78 10.03 8.15 2.19
N LYS A 79 8.99 7.90 2.99
CA LYS A 79 8.90 8.27 4.41
C LYS A 79 7.93 7.35 5.16
N SER A 80 8.10 7.25 6.47
CA SER A 80 7.20 6.49 7.34
C SER A 80 5.84 7.18 7.46
N ILE A 81 4.77 6.39 7.46
CA ILE A 81 3.40 6.93 7.58
C ILE A 81 3.07 7.27 9.04
N VAL A 82 3.53 6.43 9.97
CA VAL A 82 3.32 6.60 11.40
C VAL A 82 4.64 7.00 12.05
N VAL A 83 4.61 8.12 12.76
CA VAL A 83 5.72 8.61 13.59
C VAL A 83 5.16 8.89 14.98
N ASP A 84 5.74 8.29 16.02
CA ASP A 84 5.31 8.43 17.42
C ASP A 84 3.80 8.19 17.63
N ASN A 85 3.26 7.12 17.03
CA ASN A 85 1.82 6.76 17.06
C ASN A 85 0.88 7.84 16.48
N SER A 86 1.40 8.75 15.67
CA SER A 86 0.64 9.81 15.02
C SER A 86 0.81 9.75 13.49
N VAL A 87 -0.13 10.39 12.77
CA VAL A 87 -0.08 10.55 11.32
C VAL A 87 -0.27 12.02 10.97
N ASP A 88 0.58 12.55 10.07
CA ASP A 88 0.39 13.91 9.56
C ASP A 88 -0.83 13.94 8.62
N LYS A 89 -1.77 14.84 8.84
CA LYS A 89 -2.94 15.02 7.96
C LYS A 89 -2.54 15.33 6.52
N LYS A 90 -1.40 15.99 6.30
CA LYS A 90 -0.87 16.31 4.97
C LYS A 90 -0.41 15.08 4.19
N ILE A 91 0.05 14.03 4.88
CA ILE A 91 0.53 12.80 4.23
C ILE A 91 -0.61 11.96 3.66
N ARG A 92 -1.85 12.18 4.12
CA ARG A 92 -3.01 11.38 3.73
C ARG A 92 -3.19 11.35 2.21
N THR A 93 -3.10 12.49 1.54
CA THR A 93 -3.28 12.56 0.09
C THR A 93 -2.13 11.85 -0.64
N GLU A 94 -0.89 11.96 -0.16
CA GLU A 94 0.25 11.23 -0.72
C GLU A 94 0.07 9.71 -0.58
N VAL A 95 -0.42 9.26 0.58
CA VAL A 95 -0.71 7.84 0.83
C VAL A 95 -1.82 7.33 -0.08
N GLU A 96 -2.90 8.10 -0.28
CA GLU A 96 -3.99 7.73 -1.18
C GLU A 96 -3.53 7.66 -2.65
N ASP A 97 -2.67 8.59 -3.09
CA ASP A 97 -2.07 8.59 -4.42
C ASP A 97 -1.11 7.40 -4.60
N ALA A 98 -0.27 7.11 -3.61
CA ALA A 98 0.63 5.96 -3.60
C ALA A 98 -0.11 4.62 -3.60
N ALA A 99 -1.19 4.49 -2.81
CA ALA A 99 -2.05 3.31 -2.83
C ALA A 99 -2.72 3.11 -4.20
N THR A 100 -3.09 4.20 -4.87
CA THR A 100 -3.63 4.17 -6.23
C THR A 100 -2.59 3.70 -7.23
N ALA A 101 -1.37 4.25 -7.19
CA ALA A 101 -0.27 3.81 -8.03
C ALA A 101 0.08 2.33 -7.81
N LEU A 102 0.15 1.89 -6.56
CA LEU A 102 0.37 0.49 -6.20
C LEU A 102 -0.72 -0.43 -6.77
N LYS A 103 -1.99 -0.02 -6.68
CA LYS A 103 -3.10 -0.76 -7.28
C LYS A 103 -2.99 -0.88 -8.79
N LEU A 104 -2.54 0.18 -9.47
CA LEU A 104 -2.33 0.15 -10.92
C LEU A 104 -1.19 -0.78 -11.30
N ALA A 105 -0.07 -0.74 -10.56
CA ALA A 105 1.07 -1.63 -10.79
C ALA A 105 0.70 -3.11 -10.56
N VAL A 106 0.01 -3.45 -9.46
CA VAL A 106 -0.40 -4.84 -9.19
C VAL A 106 -1.27 -5.43 -10.30
N ARG A 107 -2.10 -4.62 -10.97
CA ARG A 107 -2.97 -5.08 -12.07
C ARG A 107 -2.22 -5.47 -13.34
N THR A 108 -0.94 -5.14 -13.47
CA THR A 108 -0.13 -5.57 -14.62
C THR A 108 0.51 -6.94 -14.41
N TYR A 109 0.43 -7.49 -13.19
CA TYR A 109 0.93 -8.84 -12.87
C TYR A 109 -0.18 -9.87 -13.03
N LYS A 110 0.22 -11.11 -13.30
CA LYS A 110 -0.68 -12.26 -13.22
C LYS A 110 -0.99 -12.57 -11.76
N LEU A 111 -2.25 -12.86 -11.46
CA LEU A 111 -2.69 -13.23 -10.12
C LEU A 111 -2.57 -14.75 -9.93
N THR A 112 -2.09 -15.17 -8.77
CA THR A 112 -2.00 -16.58 -8.35
C THR A 112 -2.80 -16.87 -7.08
#